data_AF-A0A3C2DYR1-F1
#
_entry.id   AF-A0A3C2DYR1-F1
#
_cell.length_a   1.000
_cell.length_b   1.000
_cell.length_c   1.000
_cell.angle_alpha   90.00
_cell.angle_beta   90.00
_cell.angle_gamma   90.00
#
_symmetry.space_group_name_H-M   'P 1'
#
loop_
_entity.id
_entity.type
_entity.pdbx_description
1 polymer ?
#
loop_
_entity_poly.entity_id
_entity_poly.type
_entity_poly.pdbx_seq_one_letter_code
_entity_poly.pdbx_strand_id
1 'polypeptide(L)'
;MSGNGVPTSHLRAVVRLVLYMGWTLLLAPVQMAAVLLNLPFARVIPMIYHRGCLFLFGISVFIRGEPVRGAPVLFVANHCGY
;
A
#
# COMPACT_ATOMS: atom_id res chain seq x y z
N MET A 1 26.00 -15.26 -16.48
CA MET A 1 24.89 -14.34 -16.79
C MET A 1 25.06 -13.10 -15.92
N SER A 2 25.55 -12.02 -16.53
CA SER A 2 25.87 -10.77 -15.85
C SER A 2 24.58 -10.07 -15.41
N GLY A 3 24.36 -9.97 -14.10
CA GLY A 3 23.25 -9.21 -13.53
C GLY A 3 23.51 -7.73 -13.74
N ASN A 4 22.84 -7.14 -14.73
CA ASN A 4 22.83 -5.70 -14.93
C ASN A 4 22.24 -5.04 -13.67
N GLY A 5 23.12 -4.49 -12.82
CA GLY A 5 22.71 -3.71 -11.66
C GLY A 5 21.86 -2.53 -12.13
N VAL A 6 20.61 -2.48 -11.69
CA VAL A 6 19.76 -1.30 -11.89
C VAL A 6 20.52 -0.12 -11.29
N PRO A 7 20.80 0.96 -12.03
CA PRO A 7 21.47 2.13 -11.47
C PRO A 7 20.58 2.73 -10.37
N THR A 8 20.89 2.44 -9.11
CA THR A 8 20.21 2.99 -7.94
C THR A 8 20.72 4.40 -7.71
N SER A 9 20.01 5.41 -8.22
CA SER A 9 20.36 6.78 -7.86
C SER A 9 19.89 7.07 -6.44
N HIS A 10 20.85 7.30 -5.55
CA HIS A 10 20.60 7.64 -4.14
C HIS A 10 19.61 8.80 -4.00
N LEU A 11 19.67 9.77 -4.91
CA LEU A 11 18.72 10.87 -4.96
C LEU A 11 17.26 10.41 -5.14
N ARG A 12 16.98 9.48 -6.07
CA ARG A 12 15.61 8.96 -6.27
C ARG A 12 15.14 8.20 -5.04
N ALA A 13 16.03 7.45 -4.38
CA ALA A 13 15.69 6.73 -3.15
C ALA A 13 15.34 7.71 -2.01
N VAL A 14 16.16 8.74 -1.79
CA VAL A 14 15.92 9.78 -0.77
C VAL A 14 14.62 10.52 -1.05
N VAL A 15 14.37 10.95 -2.29
CA VAL A 15 13.13 11.63 -2.66
C VAL A 15 11.91 10.76 -2.37
N ARG A 16 11.94 9.48 -2.76
CA ARG A 16 10.83 8.54 -2.48
C ARG A 16 10.63 8.33 -0.99
N LEU A 17 11.70 8.24 -0.20
CA LEU A 17 11.64 8.12 1.25
C LEU A 17 10.99 9.35 1.89
N VAL A 18 11.39 10.55 1.49
CA VAL A 18 10.81 11.81 1.99
C VAL A 18 9.32 11.90 1.65
N LEU A 19 8.95 11.58 0.41
CA LEU A 19 7.54 11.54 0.00
C LEU A 19 6.73 10.51 0.80
N TYR A 20 7.30 9.32 1.02
CA TYR A 20 6.68 8.27 1.83
C TYR A 20 6.49 8.70 3.29
N MET A 21 7.49 9.34 3.90
CA MET A 21 7.41 9.87 5.25
C MET A 21 6.33 10.96 5.35
N GLY A 22 6.32 11.91 4.41
CA GLY A 22 5.29 12.96 4.35
C GLY A 22 3.88 12.39 4.19
N TRP A 23 3.70 11.42 3.29
CA TRP A 23 2.44 10.72 3.09
C TRP A 23 1.96 9.99 4.35
N THR A 24 2.86 9.29 5.02
CA THR A 24 2.56 8.56 6.27
C THR A 24 2.22 9.53 7.39
N LEU A 25 3.00 10.58 7.60
CA LEU A 25 2.78 11.55 8.67
C LEU A 25 1.49 12.36 8.48
N LEU A 26 1.04 12.56 7.25
CA LEU A 26 -0.24 13.21 6.96
C LEU A 26 -1.43 12.29 7.26
N LEU A 27 -1.37 11.03 6.84
CA LEU A 27 -2.49 10.09 6.99
C LEU A 27 -2.59 9.44 8.38
N ALA A 28 -1.47 9.25 9.07
CA ALA A 28 -1.44 8.64 10.40
C ALA A 28 -2.35 9.34 11.43
N PRO A 29 -2.31 10.68 11.62
CA PRO A 29 -3.20 11.35 12.57
C PRO A 29 -4.66 11.27 12.14
N VAL A 30 -4.94 11.31 10.83
CA VAL A 30 -6.31 11.17 10.30
C VAL A 30 -6.86 9.77 10.58
N GLN A 31 -6.05 8.72 10.37
CA GLN A 31 -6.42 7.35 10.73
C GLN A 31 -6.65 7.20 12.23
N MET A 32 -5.76 7.77 13.05
CA MET A 32 -5.87 7.71 14.50
C MET A 32 -7.17 8.37 14.98
N ALA A 33 -7.49 9.56 14.48
CA ALA A 33 -8.75 10.25 14.77
C ALA A 33 -9.97 9.43 14.29
N ALA A 34 -9.91 8.84 13.09
CA ALA A 34 -10.97 8.01 12.53
C ALA A 34 -11.28 6.80 13.40
N VAL A 35 -10.24 6.11 13.87
CA VAL A 35 -10.35 4.93 14.75
C VAL A 35 -10.88 5.34 16.12
N LEU A 36 -10.33 6.40 16.73
CA LEU A 36 -10.76 6.88 18.04
C LEU A 36 -12.23 7.30 18.06
N LEU A 37 -12.72 7.90 16.99
CA LEU A 37 -14.11 8.33 16.83
C LEU A 37 -15.02 7.23 16.25
N ASN A 38 -14.51 6.02 16.04
CA ASN A 38 -15.21 4.86 15.46
C ASN A 38 -15.93 5.19 14.14
N LEU A 39 -15.25 5.96 13.29
CA LEU A 39 -15.82 6.45 12.04
C LEU A 39 -15.73 5.38 10.96
N PRO A 40 -16.76 5.25 10.09
CA PRO A 40 -16.82 4.20 9.08
C PRO A 40 -15.65 4.26 8.07
N PHE A 41 -15.07 5.44 7.86
CA PHE A 41 -13.95 5.65 6.95
C PHE A 41 -12.59 5.18 7.49
N ALA A 42 -12.48 4.80 8.77
CA ALA A 42 -11.27 4.20 9.34
C ALA A 42 -10.83 2.91 8.61
N ARG A 43 -11.76 2.24 7.90
CA ARG A 43 -11.47 1.07 7.06
C ARG A 43 -10.94 1.44 5.67
N VAL A 44 -11.24 2.65 5.20
CA VAL A 44 -10.91 3.10 3.84
C VAL A 44 -9.52 3.75 3.79
N ILE A 45 -9.14 4.49 4.83
CA ILE A 45 -7.85 5.17 4.91
C ILE A 45 -6.65 4.20 4.71
N PRO A 46 -6.59 3.00 5.34
CA PRO A 46 -5.50 2.06 5.09
C PRO A 46 -5.39 1.66 3.61
N MET A 47 -6.51 1.46 2.93
CA MET A 47 -6.51 1.13 1.49
C MET A 47 -5.93 2.28 0.65
N ILE A 48 -6.27 3.53 0.97
CA ILE A 48 -5.71 4.73 0.31
C ILE A 48 -4.21 4.84 0.59
N TYR A 49 -3.80 4.63 1.84
CA TYR A 49 -2.41 4.66 2.26
C TYR A 49 -1.54 3.69 1.44
N HIS A 50 -1.95 2.42 1.38
CA HIS A 50 -1.20 1.39 0.66
C HIS A 50 -1.17 1.63 -0.85
N ARG A 51 -2.27 2.12 -1.46
CA ARG A 51 -2.27 2.53 -2.88
C ARG A 51 -1.27 3.64 -3.15
N GLY A 52 -1.18 4.64 -2.27
CA GLY A 52 -0.17 5.69 -2.34
C GLY A 52 1.25 5.14 -2.22
N CYS A 53 1.48 4.19 -1.31
CA CYS A 53 2.78 3.53 -1.16
C CYS A 53 3.19 2.77 -2.42
N LEU A 54 2.28 1.99 -3.01
CA LEU A 54 2.52 1.29 -4.27
C LEU A 54 2.93 2.26 -5.39
N PHE A 55 2.25 3.41 -5.48
CA PHE A 55 2.58 4.46 -6.44
C PHE A 55 3.98 5.06 -6.19
N LEU A 56 4.29 5.46 -4.96
CA LEU A 56 5.58 6.07 -4.59
C LEU A 56 6.76 5.13 -4.85
N PHE A 57 6.57 3.84 -4.59
CA PHE A 57 7.59 2.82 -4.84
C PHE A 57 7.58 2.29 -6.28
N GLY A 58 6.56 2.63 -7.08
CA GLY A 58 6.42 2.14 -8.45
C GLY A 58 6.15 0.64 -8.52
N ILE A 59 5.47 0.09 -7.52
CA ILE A 59 5.03 -1.30 -7.49
C ILE A 59 3.70 -1.40 -8.22
N SER A 60 3.62 -2.27 -9.23
CA SER A 60 2.39 -2.61 -9.91
C SER A 60 1.84 -3.93 -9.40
N VAL A 61 0.53 -3.96 -9.13
CA VAL A 61 -0.19 -5.17 -8.74
C VAL A 61 -0.93 -5.70 -9.96
N PHE A 62 -0.71 -6.97 -10.30
CA PHE A 62 -1.41 -7.64 -11.39
C PHE A 62 -2.44 -8.61 -10.82
N ILE A 63 -3.70 -8.45 -11.19
CA ILE A 63 -4.81 -9.28 -10.76
C ILE A 63 -5.19 -10.20 -11.93
N ARG A 64 -5.36 -11.50 -11.66
CA ARG A 64 -5.83 -12.48 -12.64
C ARG A 64 -7.18 -13.04 -12.21
N GLY A 65 -8.14 -13.01 -13.14
CA GLY A 65 -9.51 -13.45 -12.89
C GLY A 65 -10.39 -12.37 -12.25
N GLU A 66 -11.64 -12.72 -12.01
CA GLU A 66 -12.65 -11.84 -11.42
C GLU A 66 -13.12 -12.39 -10.07
N PRO A 67 -13.40 -11.53 -9.07
CA PRO A 67 -13.97 -11.97 -7.80
C PRO A 67 -15.34 -12.63 -8.00
N VAL A 68 -15.53 -13.82 -7.40
CA VAL A 68 -16.83 -14.50 -7.37
C VAL A 68 -17.84 -13.64 -6.59
N ARG A 69 -19.05 -13.49 -7.14
CA ARG A 69 -20.16 -12.72 -6.55
C ARG A 69 -21.34 -13.63 -6.22
N GLY A 70 -22.04 -13.37 -5.12
CA GLY A 70 -23.31 -14.04 -4.79
C GLY A 70 -23.21 -15.43 -4.16
N ALA A 71 -22.01 -15.87 -3.76
CA ALA A 71 -21.80 -17.13 -3.06
C ALA A 71 -20.75 -16.98 -1.95
N PRO A 72 -20.81 -17.78 -0.87
CA PRO A 72 -19.73 -17.88 0.09
C PRO A 72 -18.43 -18.34 -0.59
N VAL A 73 -17.32 -17.70 -0.25
CA VAL A 73 -15.99 -18.03 -0.81
C VAL A 73 -14.97 -18.19 0.31
N LEU A 74 -14.04 -19.11 0.13
CA LEU A 74 -12.86 -19.25 0.98
C LEU A 74 -11.69 -18.52 0.33
N PHE A 75 -11.19 -17.47 0.98
CA PHE A 75 -9.95 -16.83 0.57
C PHE A 75 -8.76 -17.67 1.04
N VAL A 76 -7.94 -18.15 0.11
CA VAL A 76 -6.70 -18.88 0.39
C VAL A 76 -5.53 -18.04 -0.11
N ALA A 77 -4.62 -17.69 0.78
CA ALA A 77 -3.38 -17.01 0.45
C ALA A 77 -2.19 -17.93 0.77
N ASN A 78 -1.16 -17.90 -0.07
CA ASN A 78 0.07 -18.63 0.20
C ASN A 78 0.78 -18.05 1.44
N HIS A 79 0.69 -16.73 1.64
CA HIS A 79 1.19 -16.05 2.81
C HIS A 79 0.31 -14.84 3.12
N CYS A 80 -0.05 -14.67 4.39
CA CYS A 80 -0.63 -13.44 4.93
C CYS A 80 0.40 -12.78 5.84
N GLY A 81 0.80 -11.56 5.50
CA GLY A 81 1.62 -10.72 6.36
C GLY A 81 0.78 -10.04 7.45
N TYR A 82 1.47 -9.51 8.46
CA TYR A 82 0.88 -8.72 9.55
C TYR A 82 0.84 -7.24 9.18
#